data_AF-A0A352BS50-F1
#
_entry.id   AF-A0A352BS50-F1
#
_cell.length_a   1.000
_cell.length_b   1.000
_cell.length_c   1.000
_cell.angle_alpha   90.00
_cell.angle_beta   90.00
_cell.angle_gamma   90.00
#
_symmetry.space_group_name_H-M   'P 1'
#
loop_
_entity.id
_entity.type
_entity.pdbx_description
1 polymer ?
#
loop_
_entity_poly.entity_id
_entity_poly.type
_entity_poly.pdbx_seq_one_letter_code
_entity_poly.pdbx_strand_id
1 'polypeptide(L)'
;TSDGGAFQLTAGMGGFGLALALRFALFALFPNWLNALPKSGGWLNTVKVVLGFLEVALAFKFLSNADLVEHWGLIKRELFIGIWMVCAAGIAFYLFGFIRFPHDGPKGQKISKGNWVFGLLSVATFIYLAPGLTNTPAANLKLLSGFPPPLFYSYYDKGTSAPLGLEAYKDFDQGMAAAKASGKPIMIDFTGWACVNCRKMEEQVWSVPEVFELLSEEYVLVSLYVDDRKALNPEEQFSYAQPNGRIKQLKTVGDKWATFQTINFKNNSQPYYILIDEDLNMLNKPVGYTPDVHEYAEWLTEGLEAFQGEYE
;
A
#
# COMPACT_ATOMS: atom_id res chain seq x y z
N THR A 1 -19.32 7.88 -11.75
CA THR A 1 -19.78 6.73 -12.54
C THR A 1 -19.47 5.46 -11.78
N SER A 2 -20.46 4.89 -11.10
CA SER A 2 -20.37 3.57 -10.44
C SER A 2 -21.24 2.53 -11.14
N ASP A 3 -21.58 2.75 -12.40
CA ASP A 3 -22.57 1.94 -13.14
C ASP A 3 -21.96 0.77 -13.90
N GLY A 4 -20.78 0.32 -13.46
CA GLY A 4 -20.34 -1.07 -13.60
C GLY A 4 -20.60 -1.91 -12.34
N GLY A 5 -20.99 -1.27 -11.23
CA GLY A 5 -20.85 -1.80 -9.87
C GLY A 5 -21.50 -3.17 -9.65
N ALA A 6 -22.82 -3.31 -9.85
CA ALA A 6 -23.50 -4.56 -9.52
C ALA A 6 -23.09 -5.73 -10.42
N PHE A 7 -22.93 -5.52 -11.73
CA PHE A 7 -22.55 -6.59 -12.66
C PHE A 7 -21.07 -6.96 -12.52
N GLN A 8 -20.17 -5.98 -12.35
CA GLN A 8 -18.75 -6.24 -12.09
C GLN A 8 -18.53 -6.91 -10.72
N LEU A 9 -19.27 -6.50 -9.68
CA LEU A 9 -19.27 -7.20 -8.39
C LEU A 9 -19.82 -8.61 -8.52
N THR A 10 -20.94 -8.81 -9.23
CA THR A 10 -21.54 -10.14 -9.40
C THR A 10 -20.62 -11.04 -10.22
N ALA A 11 -20.01 -10.53 -11.29
CA ALA A 11 -19.05 -11.26 -12.10
C ALA A 11 -17.78 -11.58 -11.29
N GLY A 12 -17.27 -10.63 -10.51
CA GLY A 12 -16.11 -10.81 -9.64
C GLY A 12 -16.36 -11.84 -8.52
N MET A 13 -17.44 -11.68 -7.76
CA MET A 13 -17.84 -12.60 -6.69
C MET A 13 -18.25 -13.97 -7.24
N GLY A 14 -18.96 -14.00 -8.37
CA GLY A 14 -19.36 -15.22 -9.06
C GLY A 14 -18.16 -15.99 -9.59
N GLY A 15 -17.19 -15.31 -10.21
CA GLY A 15 -15.94 -15.91 -10.65
C GLY A 15 -15.11 -16.46 -9.50
N PHE A 16 -15.01 -15.73 -8.39
CA PHE A 16 -14.33 -16.19 -7.17
C PHE A 16 -15.01 -17.42 -6.56
N GLY A 17 -16.34 -17.38 -6.43
CA GLY A 17 -17.15 -18.50 -5.94
C GLY A 17 -17.02 -19.73 -6.83
N LEU A 18 -17.06 -19.55 -8.15
CA LEU A 18 -16.86 -20.63 -9.12
C LEU A 18 -15.46 -21.24 -9.00
N ALA A 19 -14.42 -20.43 -8.87
CA ALA A 19 -13.04 -20.91 -8.73
C ALA A 19 -12.85 -21.76 -7.46
N LEU A 20 -13.44 -21.34 -6.33
CA LEU A 20 -13.42 -22.12 -5.10
C LEU A 20 -14.26 -23.40 -5.22
N ALA A 21 -15.49 -23.29 -5.73
CA ALA A 21 -16.39 -24.42 -5.91
C ALA A 21 -15.83 -25.47 -6.87
N LEU A 22 -15.15 -25.04 -7.93
CA LEU A 22 -14.53 -25.93 -8.92
C LEU A 22 -13.53 -26.89 -8.27
N ARG A 23 -12.72 -26.42 -7.30
CA ARG A 23 -11.78 -27.30 -6.58
C ARG A 23 -12.52 -28.42 -5.84
N PHE A 24 -13.57 -28.08 -5.10
CA PHE A 24 -14.36 -29.06 -4.37
C PHE A 24 -15.16 -29.99 -5.30
N ALA A 25 -15.72 -29.45 -6.39
CA ALA A 25 -16.43 -30.22 -7.40
C ALA A 25 -15.50 -31.23 -8.09
N LEU A 26 -14.27 -30.85 -8.43
CA LEU A 26 -13.27 -31.75 -8.98
C LEU A 26 -12.92 -32.88 -8.00
N PHE A 27 -12.68 -32.58 -6.72
CA PHE A 27 -12.45 -33.62 -5.71
C PHE A 27 -13.66 -34.55 -5.51
N ALA A 28 -14.88 -34.05 -5.68
CA ALA A 28 -16.09 -34.85 -5.62
C ALA A 28 -16.28 -35.76 -6.85
N LEU A 29 -15.96 -35.26 -8.05
CA LEU A 29 -16.05 -36.03 -9.30
C LEU A 29 -14.92 -37.05 -9.47
N PHE A 30 -13.75 -36.81 -8.85
CA PHE A 30 -12.57 -37.68 -8.93
C PHE A 30 -12.17 -38.21 -7.54
N PRO A 31 -12.92 -39.15 -6.94
CA PRO A 31 -12.66 -39.65 -5.58
C PRO A 31 -11.29 -40.32 -5.41
N ASN A 32 -10.67 -40.79 -6.49
CA ASN A 32 -9.30 -41.31 -6.46
C ASN A 32 -8.24 -40.24 -6.14
N TRP A 33 -8.52 -38.96 -6.39
CA TRP A 33 -7.64 -37.85 -5.99
C TRP A 33 -7.71 -37.58 -4.48
N LEU A 34 -8.88 -37.77 -3.87
CA LEU A 34 -9.03 -37.70 -2.41
C LEU A 34 -8.23 -38.79 -1.71
N ASN A 35 -8.18 -39.99 -2.30
CA ASN A 35 -7.40 -41.12 -1.77
C ASN A 35 -5.88 -40.95 -1.93
N ALA A 36 -5.42 -40.01 -2.78
CA ALA A 36 -4.02 -39.67 -2.95
C ALA A 36 -3.50 -38.64 -1.94
N LEU A 37 -4.39 -38.01 -1.16
CA LEU A 37 -3.99 -37.09 -0.10
C LEU A 37 -3.37 -37.87 1.07
N PRO A 38 -2.21 -37.42 1.59
CA PRO A 38 -1.62 -38.06 2.76
C PRO A 38 -2.60 -38.00 3.94
N LYS A 39 -2.71 -39.10 4.68
CA LYS A 39 -3.55 -39.15 5.90
C LYS A 39 -3.19 -37.98 6.82
N SER A 40 -4.18 -37.42 7.50
CA SER A 40 -4.07 -36.33 8.48
C SER A 40 -3.17 -36.73 9.66
N GLY A 41 -1.85 -36.69 9.44
CA GLY A 41 -0.82 -36.94 10.45
C GLY A 41 -0.28 -35.64 11.06
N GLY A 42 0.88 -35.73 11.72
CA GLY A 42 1.56 -34.60 12.37
C GLY A 42 1.87 -33.42 11.44
N TRP A 43 2.01 -33.66 10.13
CA TRP A 43 2.12 -32.60 9.11
C TRP A 43 0.98 -31.58 9.18
N LEU A 44 -0.26 -32.03 9.38
CA LEU A 44 -1.42 -31.13 9.37
C LEU A 44 -1.38 -30.20 10.60
N ASN A 45 -0.84 -30.68 11.71
CA ASN A 45 -0.60 -29.83 12.88
C ASN A 45 0.46 -28.77 12.57
N THR A 46 1.54 -29.16 11.89
CA THR A 46 2.57 -28.21 11.43
C THR A 46 1.96 -27.08 10.60
N VAL A 47 1.12 -27.43 9.62
CA VAL A 47 0.44 -26.44 8.78
C VAL A 47 -0.44 -25.51 9.62
N LYS A 48 -1.22 -26.04 10.56
CA LYS A 48 -2.09 -25.21 11.43
C LYS A 48 -1.29 -24.22 12.27
N VAL A 49 -0.18 -24.65 12.87
CA VAL A 49 0.65 -23.79 13.69
C VAL A 49 1.29 -22.69 12.84
N VAL A 50 1.85 -23.04 11.67
CA VAL A 50 2.43 -22.05 10.74
C VAL A 50 1.36 -21.06 10.27
N LEU A 51 0.17 -21.56 9.90
CA LEU A 51 -0.96 -20.69 9.53
C LEU A 51 -1.38 -19.78 10.69
N GLY A 52 -1.39 -20.26 11.94
CA GLY A 52 -1.68 -19.42 13.10
C GLY A 52 -0.73 -18.23 13.25
N PHE A 53 0.58 -18.43 13.07
CA PHE A 53 1.53 -17.31 13.08
C PHE A 53 1.32 -16.35 11.89
N LEU A 54 1.03 -16.88 10.70
CA LEU A 54 0.72 -16.07 9.52
C LEU A 54 -0.58 -15.28 9.70
N GLU A 55 -1.62 -15.88 10.29
CA GLU A 55 -2.88 -15.22 10.60
C GLU A 55 -2.68 -14.06 11.57
N VAL A 56 -1.87 -14.24 12.61
CA VAL A 56 -1.49 -13.14 13.52
C VAL A 56 -0.78 -12.03 12.76
N ALA A 57 0.23 -12.36 11.95
CA ALA A 57 0.97 -11.36 11.18
C ALA A 57 0.05 -10.58 10.22
N LEU A 58 -0.84 -11.28 9.52
CA LEU A 58 -1.82 -10.69 8.61
C LEU A 58 -2.89 -9.86 9.33
N ALA A 59 -3.32 -10.27 10.52
CA ALA A 59 -4.25 -9.49 11.34
C ALA A 59 -3.66 -8.12 11.68
N PHE A 60 -2.38 -8.08 12.07
CA PHE A 60 -1.68 -6.83 12.32
C PHE A 60 -1.46 -5.98 11.06
N LYS A 61 -1.41 -6.58 9.87
CA LYS A 61 -1.40 -5.84 8.59
C LYS A 61 -2.72 -5.11 8.34
N PHE A 62 -3.85 -5.73 8.64
CA PHE A 62 -5.13 -5.03 8.48
C PHE A 62 -5.33 -3.99 9.57
N LEU A 63 -4.89 -4.28 10.79
CA LEU A 63 -4.94 -3.34 11.89
C LEU A 63 -4.03 -2.12 11.65
N SER A 64 -2.84 -2.29 11.07
CA SER A 64 -1.97 -1.16 10.72
C SER A 64 -2.58 -0.26 9.64
N ASN A 65 -3.33 -0.83 8.69
CA ASN A 65 -4.03 -0.01 7.70
C ASN A 65 -5.13 0.85 8.35
N ALA A 66 -5.87 0.28 9.31
CA ALA A 66 -6.87 1.04 10.06
C ALA A 66 -6.22 2.13 10.93
N ASP A 67 -5.13 1.79 11.62
CA ASP A 67 -4.34 2.72 12.43
C ASP A 67 -3.81 3.92 11.62
N LEU A 68 -3.31 3.67 10.41
CA LEU A 68 -2.83 4.70 9.48
C LEU A 68 -3.95 5.64 9.01
N VAL A 69 -5.08 5.06 8.61
CA VAL A 69 -6.20 5.80 8.01
C VAL A 69 -6.96 6.62 9.06
N GLU A 70 -7.06 6.11 10.29
CA GLU A 70 -7.72 6.77 11.42
C GLU A 70 -6.75 7.61 12.30
N HIS A 71 -5.45 7.62 11.98
CA HIS A 71 -4.41 8.36 12.70
C HIS A 71 -4.30 8.02 14.19
N TRP A 72 -4.50 6.76 14.58
CA TRP A 72 -4.43 6.38 16.00
C TRP A 72 -3.01 6.40 16.58
N GLY A 73 -1.98 6.18 15.75
CA GLY A 73 -0.59 6.22 16.19
C GLY A 73 -0.11 4.99 16.97
N LEU A 74 -0.86 3.89 16.96
CA LEU A 74 -0.59 2.70 17.77
C LEU A 74 0.41 1.76 17.09
N ILE A 75 0.30 1.56 15.78
CA ILE A 75 1.09 0.56 15.02
C ILE A 75 1.97 1.27 14.01
N LYS A 76 2.95 2.00 14.53
CA LYS A 76 4.01 2.58 13.70
C LYS A 76 4.86 1.49 13.03
N ARG A 77 5.57 1.89 11.97
CA ARG A 77 6.31 0.98 11.08
C ARG A 77 7.22 0.01 11.84
N GLU A 78 7.95 0.46 12.85
CA GLU A 78 8.89 -0.40 13.57
C GLU A 78 8.16 -1.45 14.42
N LEU A 79 7.04 -1.11 15.06
CA LEU A 79 6.23 -2.09 15.80
C LEU A 79 5.62 -3.11 14.85
N PHE A 80 5.11 -2.65 13.71
CA PHE A 80 4.60 -3.53 12.65
C PHE A 80 5.66 -4.54 12.20
N ILE A 81 6.84 -4.06 11.81
CA ILE A 81 7.95 -4.93 11.37
C ILE A 81 8.41 -5.85 12.50
N GLY A 82 8.47 -5.35 13.73
CA GLY A 82 8.82 -6.14 14.91
C GLY A 82 7.88 -7.32 15.14
N ILE A 83 6.56 -7.11 15.01
CA ILE A 83 5.56 -8.18 15.11
C ILE A 83 5.78 -9.23 14.01
N TRP A 84 6.03 -8.79 12.77
CA TRP A 84 6.31 -9.70 11.65
C TRP A 84 7.59 -10.50 11.86
N MET A 85 8.63 -9.88 12.41
CA MET A 85 9.86 -10.56 12.79
C MET A 85 9.62 -11.58 13.90
N VAL A 86 8.83 -11.25 14.93
CA VAL A 86 8.47 -12.21 16.00
C VAL A 86 7.71 -13.41 15.43
N CYS A 87 6.75 -13.20 14.52
CA CYS A 87 6.06 -14.29 13.85
C CYS A 87 7.01 -15.14 12.98
N ALA A 88 7.91 -14.52 12.21
CA ALA A 88 8.90 -15.23 11.41
C ALA A 88 9.88 -16.05 12.27
N ALA A 89 10.33 -15.50 13.40
CA ALA A 89 11.15 -16.22 14.37
C ALA A 89 10.37 -17.38 15.02
N GLY A 90 9.11 -17.18 15.39
CA GLY A 90 8.22 -18.21 15.93
C GLY A 90 8.03 -19.38 14.96
N ILE A 91 7.78 -19.09 13.68
CA ILE A 91 7.69 -20.09 12.61
C ILE A 91 9.03 -20.86 12.48
N ALA A 92 10.16 -20.15 12.44
CA ALA A 92 11.47 -20.80 12.33
C ALA A 92 11.75 -21.72 13.52
N PHE A 93 11.54 -21.23 14.74
CA PHE A 93 11.73 -22.02 15.97
C PHE A 93 10.82 -23.22 16.04
N TYR A 94 9.56 -23.10 15.62
CA TYR A 94 8.64 -24.21 15.54
C TYR A 94 9.10 -25.25 14.49
N LEU A 95 9.44 -24.82 13.28
CA LEU A 95 9.82 -25.70 12.18
C LEU A 95 11.14 -26.43 12.42
N PHE A 96 12.10 -25.80 13.11
CA PHE A 96 13.33 -26.44 13.56
C PHE A 96 13.15 -27.28 14.84
N GLY A 97 11.96 -27.28 15.43
CA GLY A 97 11.61 -28.14 16.56
C GLY A 97 12.07 -27.63 17.93
N PHE A 98 12.46 -26.36 18.04
CA PHE A 98 12.74 -25.70 19.33
C PHE A 98 11.47 -25.47 20.15
N ILE A 99 10.34 -25.23 19.48
CA ILE A 99 9.01 -25.05 20.08
C ILE A 99 8.10 -26.20 19.61
N ARG A 100 7.21 -26.67 20.47
CA ARG A 100 6.20 -27.68 20.16
C ARG A 100 4.84 -27.32 20.72
N PHE A 101 3.79 -27.71 20.02
CA PHE A 101 2.39 -27.48 20.40
C PHE A 101 1.68 -28.80 20.71
N PRO A 102 0.52 -28.74 21.39
CA PRO A 102 -0.34 -29.92 21.56
C PRO A 102 -0.63 -30.59 20.22
N HIS A 103 -0.67 -31.92 20.19
CA HIS A 103 -0.92 -32.75 19.01
C HIS A 103 0.23 -32.81 17.98
N ASP A 104 1.42 -32.29 18.30
CA ASP A 104 2.62 -32.58 17.52
C ASP A 104 3.05 -34.05 17.65
N GLY A 105 3.76 -34.54 16.62
CA GLY A 105 4.27 -35.91 16.58
C GLY A 105 5.29 -36.23 17.71
N PRO A 106 5.66 -37.52 17.86
CA PRO A 106 6.59 -38.00 18.88
C PRO A 106 7.87 -37.16 19.04
N LYS A 107 8.37 -37.05 20.28
CA LYS A 107 9.69 -36.43 20.56
C LYS A 107 10.80 -37.22 19.86
N GLY A 108 11.78 -36.50 19.28
CA GLY A 108 12.96 -37.11 18.63
C GLY A 108 12.79 -37.52 17.17
N GLN A 109 11.64 -37.24 16.52
CA GLN A 109 11.53 -37.42 15.07
C GLN A 109 12.46 -36.47 14.31
N LYS A 110 13.05 -36.96 13.21
CA LYS A 110 13.85 -36.13 12.31
C LYS A 110 12.99 -35.04 11.69
N ILE A 111 13.53 -33.82 11.65
CA ILE A 111 12.88 -32.67 10.98
C ILE A 111 12.72 -33.01 9.50
N SER A 112 11.50 -32.82 8.97
CA SER A 112 11.23 -33.08 7.56
C SER A 112 12.03 -32.11 6.67
N LYS A 113 12.37 -32.52 5.45
CA LYS A 113 13.03 -31.62 4.48
C LYS A 113 12.20 -30.36 4.21
N GLY A 114 10.87 -30.49 4.16
CA GLY A 114 9.96 -29.36 3.99
C GLY A 114 10.06 -28.35 5.13
N ASN A 115 10.01 -28.83 6.38
CA ASN A 115 10.16 -27.96 7.55
C ASN A 115 11.51 -27.24 7.56
N TRP A 116 12.57 -27.91 7.12
CA TRP A 116 13.90 -27.29 6.98
C TRP A 116 13.89 -26.14 5.96
N VAL A 117 13.30 -26.35 4.79
CA VAL A 117 13.22 -25.32 3.73
C VAL A 117 12.37 -24.14 4.19
N PHE A 118 11.17 -24.37 4.72
CA PHE A 118 10.29 -23.30 5.20
C PHE A 118 10.85 -22.61 6.44
N GLY A 119 11.55 -23.33 7.31
CA GLY A 119 12.25 -22.76 8.46
C GLY A 119 13.36 -21.81 8.01
N LEU A 120 14.19 -22.23 7.04
CA LEU A 120 15.24 -21.39 6.46
C LEU A 120 14.66 -20.16 5.76
N LEU A 121 13.56 -20.31 5.01
CA LEU A 121 12.86 -19.19 4.40
C LEU A 121 12.37 -18.20 5.46
N SER A 122 11.82 -18.69 6.56
CA SER A 122 11.37 -17.87 7.68
C SER A 122 12.52 -17.12 8.36
N VAL A 123 13.70 -17.74 8.51
CA VAL A 123 14.92 -17.06 8.96
C VAL A 123 15.39 -16.00 7.96
N ALA A 124 15.36 -16.30 6.66
CA ALA A 124 15.70 -15.33 5.62
C ALA A 124 14.76 -14.12 5.66
N THR A 125 13.45 -14.33 5.85
CA THR A 125 12.47 -13.26 6.06
C THR A 125 12.78 -12.45 7.31
N PHE A 126 13.08 -13.10 8.45
CA PHE A 126 13.47 -12.40 9.68
C PHE A 126 14.69 -11.49 9.47
N ILE A 127 15.75 -12.00 8.83
CA ILE A 127 16.96 -11.23 8.53
C ILE A 127 16.66 -10.09 7.57
N TYR A 128 15.87 -10.33 6.53
CA TYR A 128 15.49 -9.31 5.55
C TYR A 128 14.70 -8.16 6.18
N LEU A 129 13.85 -8.44 7.17
CA LEU A 129 13.06 -7.44 7.86
C LEU A 129 13.87 -6.59 8.85
N ALA A 130 14.99 -7.11 9.38
CA ALA A 130 15.75 -6.47 10.46
C ALA A 130 16.20 -5.02 10.18
N PRO A 131 16.71 -4.67 8.98
CA PRO A 131 17.04 -3.27 8.65
C PRO A 131 15.84 -2.32 8.77
N GLY A 132 14.62 -2.82 8.60
CA GLY A 132 13.37 -2.08 8.72
C GLY A 132 13.09 -1.49 10.11
N LEU A 133 13.76 -1.98 11.15
CA LEU A 133 13.67 -1.43 12.51
C LEU A 133 14.61 -0.24 12.74
N THR A 134 15.52 0.05 11.81
CA THR A 134 16.53 1.11 11.94
C THR A 134 16.07 2.43 11.33
N ASN A 135 16.73 3.53 11.66
CA ASN A 135 16.53 4.83 11.03
C ASN A 135 17.56 5.10 9.91
N THR A 136 17.88 4.08 9.12
CA THR A 136 18.85 4.19 8.01
C THR A 136 18.14 4.03 6.67
N PRO A 137 18.76 4.41 5.54
CA PRO A 137 18.17 4.15 4.21
C PRO A 137 17.85 2.67 3.95
N ALA A 138 18.56 1.75 4.62
CA ALA A 138 18.29 0.31 4.56
C ALA A 138 16.92 -0.10 5.13
N ALA A 139 16.23 0.78 5.86
CA ALA A 139 14.86 0.56 6.32
C ALA A 139 13.82 0.56 5.19
N ASN A 140 14.19 1.03 3.99
CA ASN A 140 13.39 0.88 2.78
C ASN A 140 13.48 -0.56 2.26
N LEU A 141 12.55 -1.41 2.70
CA LEU A 141 12.45 -2.82 2.35
C LEU A 141 11.85 -3.02 0.94
N LYS A 142 12.62 -2.71 -0.11
CA LYS A 142 12.16 -2.67 -1.51
C LYS A 142 11.38 -3.89 -2.01
N LEU A 143 11.68 -5.12 -1.55
CA LEU A 143 10.96 -6.34 -1.95
C LEU A 143 9.55 -6.41 -1.34
N LEU A 144 9.36 -5.78 -0.19
CA LEU A 144 8.08 -5.67 0.51
C LEU A 144 7.49 -4.28 0.35
N SER A 145 7.83 -3.59 -0.74
CA SER A 145 7.39 -2.23 -0.94
C SER A 145 5.86 -2.10 -0.97
N GLY A 146 5.35 -1.12 -0.23
CA GLY A 146 3.94 -0.89 0.01
C GLY A 146 3.22 -1.92 0.87
N PHE A 147 3.95 -2.88 1.45
CA PHE A 147 3.42 -3.80 2.44
C PHE A 147 3.45 -3.23 3.88
N PRO A 148 4.59 -2.76 4.42
CA PRO A 148 4.64 -2.13 5.74
C PRO A 148 4.08 -0.69 5.69
N PRO A 149 3.74 -0.12 6.86
CA PRO A 149 3.41 1.30 6.97
C PRO A 149 4.50 2.19 6.36
N PRO A 150 4.17 3.36 5.78
CA PRO A 150 5.13 4.24 5.12
C PRO A 150 6.32 4.65 5.99
N LEU A 151 7.45 5.01 5.36
CA LEU A 151 8.70 5.37 6.05
C LEU A 151 8.58 6.55 7.01
N PHE A 152 7.69 7.51 6.77
CA PHE A 152 7.45 8.65 7.65
C PHE A 152 6.55 8.29 8.85
N TYR A 153 5.84 7.14 8.82
CA TYR A 153 4.99 6.70 9.92
C TYR A 153 5.78 5.88 10.94
N SER A 154 6.72 6.58 11.59
CA SER A 154 7.82 6.00 12.37
C SER A 154 7.83 6.51 13.81
N TYR A 155 8.43 5.73 14.72
CA TYR A 155 8.79 6.23 16.05
C TYR A 155 9.96 7.21 16.01
N TYR A 156 10.80 7.15 14.98
CA TYR A 156 11.86 8.11 14.78
C TYR A 156 11.29 9.42 14.24
N ASP A 157 11.77 10.53 14.78
CA ASP A 157 11.49 11.83 14.19
C ASP A 157 12.30 11.98 12.89
N LYS A 158 11.61 12.15 11.77
CA LYS A 158 12.20 12.27 10.43
C LYS A 158 12.12 13.70 9.87
N GLY A 159 11.63 14.67 10.65
CA GLY A 159 11.58 16.08 10.26
C GLY A 159 10.59 16.43 9.14
N THR A 160 10.08 15.45 8.37
CA THR A 160 9.02 15.63 7.38
C THR A 160 7.88 14.63 7.59
N SER A 161 6.67 15.02 7.19
CA SER A 161 5.48 14.16 7.17
C SER A 161 5.19 13.53 5.80
N ALA A 162 6.07 13.77 4.82
CA ALA A 162 5.94 13.33 3.44
C ALA A 162 6.99 12.25 3.08
N PRO A 163 6.76 11.50 1.98
CA PRO A 163 7.65 10.43 1.55
C PRO A 163 9.08 10.92 1.31
N LEU A 164 10.07 10.09 1.66
CA LEU A 164 11.49 10.25 1.29
C LEU A 164 12.22 11.51 1.77
N GLY A 165 11.62 12.37 2.60
CA GLY A 165 12.24 13.66 2.92
C GLY A 165 11.68 14.83 2.12
N LEU A 166 10.81 14.57 1.13
CA LEU A 166 10.22 15.61 0.30
C LEU A 166 9.31 16.52 1.14
N GLU A 167 9.24 17.80 0.76
CA GLU A 167 8.21 18.71 1.27
C GLU A 167 6.97 18.58 0.40
N ALA A 168 5.85 18.15 0.99
CA ALA A 168 4.58 18.04 0.28
C ALA A 168 3.48 18.78 1.03
N TYR A 169 2.71 19.58 0.30
CA TYR A 169 1.50 20.21 0.80
C TYR A 169 0.36 19.17 0.82
N LYS A 170 -0.44 19.17 1.89
CA LYS A 170 -1.63 18.31 2.03
C LYS A 170 -2.94 19.04 1.72
N ASP A 171 -2.82 20.31 1.38
CA ASP A 171 -3.91 21.17 0.97
C ASP A 171 -3.59 21.80 -0.38
N PHE A 172 -4.55 21.74 -1.29
CA PHE A 172 -4.39 22.20 -2.66
C PHE A 172 -4.14 23.70 -2.74
N ASP A 173 -4.89 24.51 -1.98
CA ASP A 173 -4.80 25.97 -2.05
C ASP A 173 -3.46 26.46 -1.50
N GLN A 174 -2.94 25.82 -0.45
CA GLN A 174 -1.60 26.08 0.06
C GLN A 174 -0.51 25.73 -0.96
N GLY A 175 -0.65 24.59 -1.64
CA GLY A 175 0.26 24.19 -2.72
C GLY A 175 0.25 25.17 -3.89
N MET A 176 -0.93 25.62 -4.33
CA MET A 176 -1.08 26.65 -5.36
C MET A 176 -0.40 27.96 -4.98
N ALA A 177 -0.56 28.41 -3.73
CA ALA A 177 0.07 29.63 -3.26
C ALA A 177 1.61 29.52 -3.23
N ALA A 178 2.13 28.37 -2.81
CA ALA A 178 3.56 28.09 -2.81
C ALA A 178 4.14 28.05 -4.23
N ALA A 179 3.46 27.37 -5.15
CA ALA A 179 3.83 27.30 -6.56
C ALA A 179 4.00 28.70 -7.17
N LYS A 180 2.97 29.55 -7.00
CA LYS A 180 2.98 30.96 -7.42
C LYS A 180 4.10 31.78 -6.81
N ALA A 181 4.44 31.52 -5.55
CA ALA A 181 5.52 32.22 -4.88
C ALA A 181 6.90 31.76 -5.38
N SER A 182 7.03 30.50 -5.78
CA SER A 182 8.29 29.90 -6.24
C SER A 182 8.50 29.93 -7.76
N GLY A 183 7.47 30.21 -8.56
CA GLY A 183 7.55 30.16 -10.01
C GLY A 183 7.70 28.73 -10.55
N LYS A 184 7.05 27.74 -9.92
CA LYS A 184 7.23 26.31 -10.22
C LYS A 184 5.91 25.63 -10.54
N PRO A 185 5.89 24.64 -11.45
CA PRO A 185 4.71 23.82 -11.71
C PRO A 185 4.34 22.97 -10.50
N ILE A 186 3.10 22.49 -10.49
CA ILE A 186 2.55 21.67 -9.41
C ILE A 186 2.41 20.24 -9.87
N MET A 187 2.91 19.34 -9.03
CA MET A 187 2.64 17.92 -9.13
C MET A 187 1.58 17.54 -8.08
N ILE A 188 0.37 17.22 -8.55
CA ILE A 188 -0.70 16.71 -7.69
C ILE A 188 -0.60 15.18 -7.64
N ASP A 189 -0.46 14.66 -6.42
CA ASP A 189 -0.45 13.23 -6.11
C ASP A 189 -1.75 12.85 -5.37
N PHE A 190 -2.72 12.27 -6.10
CA PHE A 190 -3.86 11.61 -5.46
C PHE A 190 -3.44 10.26 -4.90
N THR A 191 -3.27 10.24 -3.58
CA THR A 191 -2.68 9.12 -2.84
C THR A 191 -3.61 8.63 -1.75
N GLY A 192 -3.16 7.64 -1.00
CA GLY A 192 -3.83 7.18 0.21
C GLY A 192 -2.85 6.63 1.24
N TRP A 193 -3.21 6.73 2.51
CA TRP A 193 -2.44 6.20 3.64
C TRP A 193 -2.27 4.68 3.55
N ALA A 194 -3.33 3.97 3.14
CA ALA A 194 -3.33 2.51 2.99
C ALA A 194 -3.15 2.05 1.52
N CYS A 195 -2.73 2.95 0.63
CA CYS A 195 -2.57 2.66 -0.80
C CYS A 195 -1.24 1.94 -1.10
N VAL A 196 -1.31 0.63 -1.32
CA VAL A 196 -0.13 -0.22 -1.61
C VAL A 196 0.63 0.25 -2.86
N ASN A 197 -0.08 0.53 -3.95
CA ASN A 197 0.56 0.94 -5.21
C ASN A 197 1.19 2.34 -5.11
N CYS A 198 0.62 3.23 -4.31
CA CYS A 198 1.20 4.55 -4.04
C CYS A 198 2.53 4.41 -3.29
N ARG A 199 2.56 3.59 -2.24
CA ARG A 199 3.80 3.31 -1.51
C ARG A 199 4.87 2.63 -2.39
N LYS A 200 4.47 1.78 -3.33
CA LYS A 200 5.38 1.20 -4.32
C LYS A 200 6.03 2.25 -5.20
N MET A 201 5.24 3.19 -5.71
CA MET A 201 5.78 4.30 -6.49
C MET A 201 6.78 5.13 -5.68
N GLU A 202 6.44 5.47 -4.45
CA GLU A 202 7.35 6.23 -3.58
C GLU A 202 8.67 5.47 -3.29
N GLU A 203 8.58 4.21 -2.87
CA GLU A 203 9.73 3.44 -2.40
C GLU A 203 10.58 2.85 -3.53
N GLN A 204 10.06 2.76 -4.76
CA GLN A 204 10.75 2.14 -5.91
C GLN A 204 11.05 3.12 -7.04
N VAL A 205 10.18 4.11 -7.30
CA VAL A 205 10.32 5.07 -8.41
C VAL A 205 10.80 6.42 -7.90
N TRP A 206 10.08 7.06 -6.98
CA TRP A 206 10.45 8.39 -6.47
C TRP A 206 11.76 8.39 -5.68
N SER A 207 12.18 7.23 -5.16
CA SER A 207 13.46 7.08 -4.47
C SER A 207 14.67 7.00 -5.40
N VAL A 208 14.46 6.94 -6.72
CA VAL A 208 15.55 6.94 -7.70
C VAL A 208 16.03 8.38 -7.89
N PRO A 209 17.35 8.65 -7.88
CA PRO A 209 17.89 10.02 -7.91
C PRO A 209 17.31 10.92 -9.02
N GLU A 210 17.22 10.41 -10.25
CA GLU A 210 16.68 11.14 -11.39
C GLU A 210 15.25 11.66 -11.19
N VAL A 211 14.37 10.83 -10.61
CA VAL A 211 12.98 11.23 -10.31
C VAL A 211 12.93 12.10 -9.05
N PHE A 212 13.74 11.76 -8.05
CA PHE A 212 13.79 12.49 -6.78
C PHE A 212 14.19 13.95 -6.97
N GLU A 213 15.25 14.20 -7.76
CA GLU A 213 15.77 15.53 -8.05
C GLU A 213 14.68 16.39 -8.72
N LEU A 214 14.04 15.90 -9.79
CA LEU A 214 12.92 16.57 -10.45
C LEU A 214 11.78 16.93 -9.46
N LEU A 215 11.34 15.97 -8.64
CA LEU A 215 10.25 16.20 -7.69
C LEU A 215 10.63 17.18 -6.57
N SER A 216 11.90 17.18 -6.14
CA SER A 216 12.36 18.01 -5.02
C SER A 216 12.75 19.43 -5.44
N GLU A 217 13.27 19.60 -6.65
CA GLU A 217 13.85 20.86 -7.11
C GLU A 217 12.96 21.58 -8.11
N GLU A 218 12.20 20.88 -8.95
CA GLU A 218 11.48 21.52 -10.07
C GLU A 218 9.97 21.65 -9.82
N TYR A 219 9.39 20.81 -8.95
CA TYR A 219 7.96 20.80 -8.69
C TYR A 219 7.58 21.21 -7.28
N VAL A 220 6.40 21.85 -7.14
CA VAL A 220 5.69 21.91 -5.86
C VAL A 220 4.80 20.68 -5.73
N LEU A 221 5.11 19.83 -4.76
CA LEU A 221 4.37 18.58 -4.52
C LEU A 221 3.12 18.82 -3.66
N VAL A 222 1.97 18.33 -4.13
CA VAL A 222 0.69 18.39 -3.44
C VAL A 222 0.11 16.98 -3.32
N SER A 223 0.26 16.35 -2.15
CA SER A 223 -0.25 14.99 -1.89
C SER A 223 -1.63 15.04 -1.25
N LEU A 224 -2.65 14.65 -2.01
CA LEU A 224 -4.06 14.68 -1.62
C LEU A 224 -4.52 13.27 -1.23
N TYR A 225 -4.65 13.04 0.08
CA TYR A 225 -5.00 11.73 0.65
C TYR A 225 -6.51 11.50 0.57
N VAL A 226 -6.93 10.56 -0.29
CA VAL A 226 -8.35 10.30 -0.57
C VAL A 226 -9.03 9.36 0.45
N ASP A 227 -8.23 8.66 1.25
CA ASP A 227 -8.69 7.72 2.28
C ASP A 227 -8.59 8.29 3.70
N ASP A 228 -8.15 9.55 3.86
CA ASP A 228 -7.96 10.19 5.16
C ASP A 228 -9.29 10.39 5.91
N ARG A 229 -9.38 9.82 7.13
CA ARG A 229 -10.58 9.89 7.98
C ARG A 229 -10.64 11.09 8.89
N LYS A 230 -9.65 11.98 8.88
CA LYS A 230 -9.70 13.24 9.62
C LYS A 230 -10.95 14.01 9.21
N ALA A 231 -11.76 14.38 10.20
CA ALA A 231 -12.96 15.18 9.99
C ALA A 231 -12.60 16.56 9.44
N LEU A 232 -13.36 17.02 8.45
CA LEU A 232 -13.33 18.41 8.01
C LEU A 232 -13.95 19.31 9.09
N ASN A 233 -13.52 20.57 9.12
CA ASN A 233 -14.18 21.57 9.95
C ASN A 233 -15.66 21.66 9.53
N PRO A 234 -16.62 21.88 10.46
CA PRO A 234 -18.04 21.91 10.14
C PRO A 234 -18.42 22.87 9.00
N GLU A 235 -17.68 23.96 8.85
CA GLU A 235 -17.88 24.98 7.79
C GLU A 235 -17.44 24.50 6.40
N GLU A 236 -16.53 23.53 6.34
CA GLU A 236 -16.02 22.92 5.10
C GLU A 236 -16.80 21.66 4.72
N GLN A 237 -17.73 21.20 5.56
CA GLN A 237 -18.57 20.04 5.26
C GLN A 237 -19.72 20.45 4.34
N PHE A 238 -19.87 19.76 3.22
CA PHE A 238 -20.96 20.01 2.28
C PHE A 238 -21.47 18.73 1.61
N SER A 239 -22.66 18.84 1.03
CA SER A 239 -23.27 17.78 0.23
C SER A 239 -23.00 18.02 -1.25
N TYR A 240 -22.51 17.00 -1.95
CA TYR A 240 -22.39 17.01 -3.40
C TYR A 240 -23.43 16.07 -4.02
N ALA A 241 -24.27 16.62 -4.91
CA ALA A 241 -25.18 15.82 -5.72
C ALA A 241 -24.41 15.18 -6.87
N GLN A 242 -24.30 13.85 -6.84
CA GLN A 242 -23.64 13.10 -7.89
C GLN A 242 -24.50 13.04 -9.16
N PRO A 243 -23.89 12.84 -10.35
CA PRO A 243 -24.63 12.72 -11.62
C PRO A 243 -25.68 11.59 -11.65
N ASN A 244 -25.57 10.59 -10.77
CA ASN A 244 -26.52 9.49 -10.62
C ASN A 244 -27.70 9.81 -9.67
N GLY A 245 -27.82 11.06 -9.21
CA GLY A 245 -28.87 11.51 -8.28
C GLY A 245 -28.61 11.19 -6.81
N ARG A 246 -27.51 10.51 -6.45
CA ARG A 246 -27.15 10.25 -5.05
C ARG A 246 -26.47 11.46 -4.44
N ILE A 247 -26.78 11.75 -3.17
CA ILE A 247 -26.11 12.80 -2.40
C ILE A 247 -24.94 12.18 -1.65
N LYS A 248 -23.72 12.66 -1.89
CA LYS A 248 -22.54 12.33 -1.10
C LYS A 248 -22.30 13.43 -0.08
N GLN A 249 -22.25 13.07 1.19
CA GLN A 249 -21.85 13.96 2.27
C GLN A 249 -20.32 13.97 2.37
N LEU A 250 -19.70 15.13 2.27
CA LEU A 250 -18.25 15.28 2.45
C LEU A 250 -17.98 15.65 3.90
N LYS A 251 -17.54 14.66 4.70
CA LYS A 251 -17.30 14.82 6.14
C LYS A 251 -15.83 14.78 6.51
N THR A 252 -15.02 14.13 5.68
CA THR A 252 -13.60 13.87 5.93
C THR A 252 -12.73 14.48 4.84
N VAL A 253 -11.45 14.68 5.16
CA VAL A 253 -10.43 15.13 4.18
C VAL A 253 -10.41 14.19 2.97
N GLY A 254 -10.49 12.88 3.19
CA GLY A 254 -10.60 11.89 2.12
C GLY A 254 -11.85 12.07 1.25
N ASP A 255 -13.01 12.37 1.85
CA ASP A 255 -14.22 12.66 1.08
C ASP A 255 -14.06 13.88 0.17
N LYS A 256 -13.39 14.94 0.65
CA LYS A 256 -13.09 16.17 -0.12
C LYS A 256 -12.22 15.82 -1.33
N TRP A 257 -11.07 15.19 -1.11
CA TRP A 257 -10.10 14.93 -2.18
C TRP A 257 -10.56 13.84 -3.15
N ALA A 258 -11.23 12.77 -2.69
CA ALA A 258 -11.82 11.76 -3.57
C ALA A 258 -12.89 12.37 -4.50
N THR A 259 -13.69 13.30 -3.97
CA THR A 259 -14.72 14.01 -4.74
C THR A 259 -14.09 14.97 -5.73
N PHE A 260 -13.09 15.74 -5.30
CA PHE A 260 -12.31 16.63 -6.16
C PHE A 260 -11.68 15.87 -7.34
N GLN A 261 -11.04 14.72 -7.08
CA GLN A 261 -10.47 13.86 -8.12
C GLN A 261 -11.52 13.43 -9.15
N THR A 262 -12.68 12.98 -8.65
CA THR A 262 -13.77 12.46 -9.49
C THR A 262 -14.39 13.54 -10.36
N ILE A 263 -14.59 14.75 -9.83
CA ILE A 263 -15.25 15.85 -10.54
C ILE A 263 -14.32 16.40 -11.63
N ASN A 264 -13.07 16.70 -11.28
CA ASN A 264 -12.15 17.41 -12.17
C ASN A 264 -11.49 16.47 -13.18
N PHE A 265 -11.14 15.25 -12.78
CA PHE A 265 -10.36 14.32 -13.62
C PHE A 265 -11.12 13.07 -14.05
N LYS A 266 -12.38 12.91 -13.62
CA LYS A 266 -13.23 11.74 -13.94
C LYS A 266 -12.54 10.41 -13.59
N ASN A 267 -11.72 10.41 -12.54
CA ASN A 267 -10.93 9.27 -12.07
C ASN A 267 -11.13 9.08 -10.55
N ASN A 268 -10.99 7.85 -10.08
CA ASN A 268 -11.11 7.48 -8.67
C ASN A 268 -10.10 6.40 -8.25
N SER A 269 -9.06 6.16 -9.06
CA SER A 269 -7.96 5.25 -8.77
C SER A 269 -6.79 5.98 -8.12
N GLN A 270 -6.00 5.25 -7.34
CA GLN A 270 -4.76 5.75 -6.73
C GLN A 270 -3.65 4.70 -6.90
N PRO A 271 -2.39 5.11 -7.15
CA PRO A 271 -1.95 6.49 -7.29
C PRO A 271 -2.47 7.11 -8.61
N TYR A 272 -2.62 8.43 -8.62
CA TYR A 272 -2.97 9.18 -9.81
C TYR A 272 -2.33 10.57 -9.78
N TYR A 273 -1.54 10.86 -10.81
CA TYR A 273 -0.62 11.98 -10.86
C TYR A 273 -1.01 12.95 -11.96
N ILE A 274 -0.97 14.24 -11.64
CA ILE A 274 -1.37 15.34 -12.52
C ILE A 274 -0.34 16.45 -12.42
N LEU A 275 0.04 17.01 -13.57
CA LEU A 275 0.92 18.18 -13.66
C LEU A 275 0.10 19.37 -14.14
N ILE A 276 0.13 20.46 -13.37
CA ILE A 276 -0.50 21.73 -13.73
C ILE A 276 0.43 22.91 -13.52
N ASP A 277 0.17 23.99 -14.24
CA ASP A 277 0.79 25.29 -14.00
C ASP A 277 0.08 26.07 -12.88
N GLU A 278 0.47 27.33 -12.71
CA GLU A 278 -0.09 28.25 -11.72
C GLU A 278 -1.51 28.75 -12.05
N ASP A 279 -1.92 28.61 -13.31
CA ASP A 279 -3.21 29.04 -13.87
C ASP A 279 -4.19 27.87 -14.07
N LEU A 280 -3.83 26.69 -13.56
CA LEU A 280 -4.61 25.44 -13.61
C LEU A 280 -4.68 24.78 -15.00
N ASN A 281 -3.81 25.16 -15.92
CA ASN A 281 -3.66 24.46 -17.20
C ASN A 281 -2.90 23.15 -17.00
N MET A 282 -3.29 22.15 -17.78
CA MET A 282 -2.70 20.81 -17.74
C MET A 282 -1.39 20.80 -18.54
N LEU A 283 -0.29 20.45 -17.89
CA LEU A 283 1.04 20.42 -18.52
C LEU A 283 1.32 19.09 -19.23
N ASN A 284 0.69 18.01 -18.78
CA ASN A 284 0.77 16.70 -19.43
C ASN A 284 -0.50 15.89 -19.16
N LYS A 285 -0.69 14.79 -19.89
CA LYS A 285 -1.75 13.82 -19.64
C LYS A 285 -1.55 13.16 -18.26
N PRO A 286 -2.58 13.05 -17.41
CA PRO A 286 -2.46 12.36 -16.13
C PRO A 286 -2.06 10.89 -16.27
N VAL A 287 -1.25 10.40 -15.32
CA VAL A 287 -0.80 9.00 -15.27
C VAL A 287 -1.18 8.35 -13.94
N GLY A 288 -1.33 7.03 -13.95
CA GLY A 288 -1.70 6.23 -12.78
C GLY A 288 -0.49 5.55 -12.14
N TYR A 289 -0.62 4.25 -11.87
CA TYR A 289 0.51 3.43 -11.45
C TYR A 289 1.49 3.20 -12.61
N THR A 290 2.65 3.88 -12.56
CA THR A 290 3.71 3.87 -13.58
C THR A 290 5.03 3.37 -12.97
N PRO A 291 5.21 2.05 -12.80
CA PRO A 291 6.37 1.51 -12.08
C PRO A 291 7.70 1.59 -12.86
N ASP A 292 7.66 1.96 -14.13
CA ASP A 292 8.86 2.20 -14.93
C ASP A 292 9.43 3.58 -14.61
N VAL A 293 10.70 3.62 -14.20
CA VAL A 293 11.35 4.83 -13.72
C VAL A 293 11.57 5.82 -14.86
N HIS A 294 11.96 5.34 -16.04
CA HIS A 294 12.24 6.19 -17.19
C HIS A 294 10.94 6.79 -17.72
N GLU A 295 9.88 5.99 -17.85
CA GLU A 295 8.56 6.48 -18.26
C GLU A 295 8.05 7.58 -17.32
N TYR A 296 8.27 7.43 -16.02
CA TYR A 296 7.85 8.43 -15.03
C TYR A 296 8.71 9.71 -15.07
N ALA A 297 10.03 9.57 -15.24
CA ALA A 297 10.95 10.70 -15.35
C ALA A 297 10.71 11.51 -16.64
N GLU A 298 10.47 10.81 -17.76
CA GLU A 298 10.11 11.41 -19.04
C GLU A 298 8.80 12.20 -18.92
N TRP A 299 7.78 11.62 -18.29
CA TRP A 299 6.50 12.31 -18.04
C TRP A 299 6.64 13.60 -17.21
N LEU A 300 7.48 13.59 -16.17
CA LEU A 300 7.81 14.78 -15.38
C LEU A 300 8.59 15.83 -16.19
N THR A 301 9.51 15.36 -17.03
CA THR A 301 10.34 16.23 -17.88
C THR A 301 9.50 16.93 -18.94
N GLU A 302 8.65 16.20 -19.66
CA GLU A 302 7.72 16.76 -20.65
C GLU A 302 6.80 17.82 -20.03
N GLY A 303 6.31 17.59 -18.80
CA GLY A 303 5.48 18.57 -18.09
C GLY A 303 6.25 19.85 -17.71
N LEU A 304 7.54 19.70 -17.37
CA LEU A 304 8.40 20.83 -17.02
C LEU A 304 8.76 21.66 -18.27
N GLU A 305 9.05 20.98 -19.38
CA GLU A 305 9.29 21.62 -20.68
C GLU A 305 8.04 22.39 -21.16
N ALA A 306 6.85 21.80 -21.02
CA ALA A 306 5.59 22.46 -21.33
C ALA A 306 5.37 23.72 -20.48
N PHE A 307 5.69 23.65 -19.18
CA PHE A 307 5.61 24.80 -18.28
C PHE A 307 6.56 25.91 -18.75
N GLN A 308 7.84 25.59 -18.95
CA GLN A 308 8.86 26.57 -19.35
C GLN A 308 8.55 27.22 -20.71
N GLY A 309 8.01 26.45 -21.66
CA GLY A 309 7.63 26.94 -22.99
C GLY A 309 6.44 27.92 -23.01
N GLU A 310 5.63 27.97 -21.95
CA GLU A 310 4.56 28.98 -21.81
C GLU A 310 5.06 30.33 -21.25
N TYR A 311 6.26 30.36 -20.66
CA TYR A 311 6.89 31.58 -20.11
C TYR A 311 7.99 32.19 -21.01
N GLU A 312 8.21 31.64 -22.21
CA GLU A 312 9.00 32.27 -23.30
C GLU A 312 8.14 33.16 -24.22
#